data_AF-A0A0X3PFG6-F1
#
_entry.id   AF-A0A0X3PFG6-F1
#
_cell.length_a   1.000
_cell.length_b   1.000
_cell.length_c   1.000
_cell.angle_alpha   90.00
_cell.angle_beta   90.00
_cell.angle_gamma   90.00
#
_symmetry.space_group_name_H-M   'P 1'
#
loop_
_entity.id
_entity.type
_entity.pdbx_description
1 polymer ?
#
loop_
_entity_poly.entity_id
_entity_poly.type
_entity_poly.pdbx_seq_one_letter_code
_entity_poly.pdbx_strand_id
1 'polypeptide(L)'
;MMFCIINCKANADATLHAMEWAKAHDVLTILDPAPAPSSHSAFAPLLPRFLAASSIVCPNETEAAVLTGIPRWEVQPDQIPEASIPWLLDLWKRGVKYPLVTLGMSGVIALLPRSESTLITAVDVRVLHCDQLPDDKAIFHLRAPVHAKAMDTTVGRR
;
A
#
# COMPACT_ATOMS: atom_id res chain seq x y z
N MET A 1 12.20 16.55 -7.36
CA MET A 1 11.09 15.58 -7.35
C MET A 1 10.17 15.97 -6.20
N MET A 2 8.95 16.40 -6.49
CA MET A 2 7.96 16.80 -5.48
C MET A 2 7.10 15.58 -5.15
N PHE A 3 6.80 15.35 -3.86
CA PHE A 3 5.91 14.28 -3.40
C PHE A 3 4.79 14.89 -2.56
N CYS A 4 3.56 14.42 -2.77
CA CYS A 4 2.43 14.77 -1.92
C CYS A 4 2.10 13.57 -1.03
N ILE A 5 2.51 13.63 0.24
CA ILE A 5 2.24 12.60 1.25
C ILE A 5 1.03 13.03 2.07
N ILE A 6 0.03 12.17 2.13
CA ILE A 6 -1.26 12.51 2.71
C ILE A 6 -1.74 11.43 3.68
N ASN A 7 -2.31 11.87 4.79
CA ASN A 7 -3.04 11.03 5.73
C ASN A 7 -4.48 11.53 5.93
N CYS A 8 -5.33 10.69 6.53
CA CYS A 8 -6.75 10.97 6.73
C CYS A 8 -7.05 11.90 7.91
N LYS A 9 -6.08 12.69 8.40
CA LYS A 9 -6.28 13.61 9.55
C LYS A 9 -6.53 15.06 9.14
N ALA A 10 -6.20 15.41 7.91
CA ALA A 10 -6.39 16.76 7.37
C ALA A 10 -7.84 16.97 6.89
N ASN A 11 -8.14 18.18 6.41
CA ASN A 11 -9.42 18.46 5.75
C ASN A 11 -9.52 17.64 4.46
N ALA A 12 -10.54 16.79 4.34
CA ALA A 12 -10.67 15.84 3.25
C ALA A 12 -10.79 16.52 1.87
N ASP A 13 -11.61 17.57 1.74
CA ASP A 13 -11.79 18.27 0.47
C ASP A 13 -10.51 18.98 -0.01
N ALA A 14 -9.83 19.70 0.88
CA ALA A 14 -8.57 20.38 0.56
C ALA A 14 -7.48 19.38 0.17
N THR A 15 -7.42 18.25 0.90
CA THR A 15 -6.49 17.16 0.63
C THR A 15 -6.74 16.54 -0.73
N LEU A 16 -8.01 16.24 -1.05
CA LEU A 16 -8.39 15.68 -2.35
C LEU A 16 -8.06 16.64 -3.48
N HIS A 17 -8.35 17.93 -3.32
CA HIS A 17 -8.04 18.95 -4.30
C HIS A 17 -6.53 19.00 -4.61
N ALA A 18 -5.68 18.95 -3.56
CA ALA A 18 -4.23 18.90 -3.74
C ALA A 18 -3.78 17.64 -4.49
N MET A 19 -4.38 16.47 -4.22
CA MET A 19 -4.06 15.23 -4.92
C MET A 19 -4.48 15.24 -6.38
N GLU A 20 -5.69 15.72 -6.67
CA GLU A 20 -6.18 15.82 -8.04
C GLU A 20 -5.34 16.82 -8.85
N TRP A 21 -4.96 17.94 -8.24
CA TRP A 21 -4.05 18.90 -8.85
C TRP A 21 -2.67 18.28 -9.11
N ALA A 22 -2.09 17.58 -8.14
CA ALA A 22 -0.81 16.91 -8.26
C ALA A 22 -0.83 15.86 -9.39
N LYS A 23 -1.87 15.02 -9.44
CA LYS A 23 -2.06 14.03 -10.49
C LYS A 23 -2.16 14.67 -11.88
N ALA A 24 -2.88 15.78 -12.00
CA ALA A 24 -3.02 16.50 -13.28
C ALA A 24 -1.69 17.08 -13.81
N HIS A 25 -0.67 17.18 -12.96
CA HIS A 25 0.66 17.69 -13.30
C HIS A 25 1.75 16.61 -13.20
N ASP A 26 1.37 15.32 -13.27
CA ASP A 26 2.27 14.17 -13.19
C ASP A 26 3.15 14.15 -11.92
N VAL A 27 2.68 14.76 -10.83
CA VAL A 27 3.34 14.73 -9.52
C VAL A 27 2.94 13.46 -8.79
N LEU A 28 3.94 12.77 -8.20
CA LEU A 28 3.69 11.55 -7.46
C LEU A 28 2.89 11.83 -6.17
N THR A 29 1.77 11.15 -6.03
CA THR A 29 0.87 11.20 -4.87
C THR A 29 0.95 9.90 -4.08
N ILE A 30 1.19 10.01 -2.78
CA ILE A 30 1.28 8.89 -1.84
C ILE A 30 0.18 9.07 -0.80
N LEU A 31 -0.78 8.16 -0.80
CA LEU A 31 -1.84 8.10 0.20
C LEU A 31 -1.50 7.04 1.25
N ASP A 32 -1.32 7.49 2.48
CA ASP A 32 -1.30 6.64 3.67
C ASP A 32 -2.68 6.74 4.33
N PRO A 33 -3.58 5.76 4.13
CA PRO A 33 -4.98 5.85 4.52
C PRO A 33 -5.19 5.63 6.04
N ALA A 34 -4.28 6.15 6.87
CA ALA A 34 -4.28 6.03 8.31
C ALA A 34 -4.90 7.27 9.01
N PRO A 35 -5.83 7.09 9.96
CA PRO A 35 -6.55 5.85 10.24
C PRO A 35 -7.48 5.48 9.08
N ALA A 36 -7.84 4.19 8.97
CA ALA A 36 -8.80 3.72 7.98
C ALA A 36 -10.07 4.59 8.00
N PRO A 37 -10.56 5.08 6.85
CA PRO A 37 -11.76 5.90 6.81
C PRO A 37 -12.96 5.15 7.40
N SER A 38 -13.53 5.65 8.50
CA SER A 38 -14.79 5.13 9.04
C SER A 38 -15.98 5.68 8.25
N SER A 39 -17.13 5.00 8.30
CA SER A 39 -18.37 5.44 7.64
C SER A 39 -18.82 6.86 8.03
N HIS A 40 -18.38 7.36 9.18
CA HIS A 40 -18.69 8.69 9.69
C HIS A 40 -17.60 9.73 9.36
N SER A 41 -16.50 9.33 8.73
CA SER A 41 -15.42 10.24 8.36
C SER A 41 -15.76 11.04 7.10
N ALA A 42 -15.30 12.29 7.03
CA ALA A 42 -15.39 13.11 5.82
C ALA A 42 -14.61 12.51 4.62
N PHE A 43 -13.69 11.56 4.88
CA PHE A 43 -12.90 10.86 3.87
C PHE A 43 -13.68 9.73 3.17
N ALA A 44 -14.58 9.06 3.88
CA ALA A 44 -15.32 7.91 3.34
C ALA A 44 -16.07 8.18 2.02
N PRO A 45 -16.88 9.24 1.88
CA PRO A 45 -17.57 9.51 0.62
C PRO A 45 -16.63 9.91 -0.52
N LEU A 46 -15.43 10.39 -0.19
CA LEU A 46 -14.42 10.85 -1.15
C LEU A 46 -13.42 9.75 -1.54
N LEU A 47 -13.45 8.59 -0.88
CA LEU A 47 -12.45 7.53 -1.03
C LEU A 47 -12.22 7.10 -2.48
N PRO A 48 -13.24 6.89 -3.34
CA PRO A 48 -13.00 6.52 -4.73
C PRO A 48 -12.16 7.55 -5.49
N ARG A 49 -12.37 8.85 -5.22
CA ARG A 49 -11.60 9.94 -5.83
C ARG A 49 -10.18 9.98 -5.28
N PHE A 50 -10.01 9.77 -3.98
CA PHE A 50 -8.68 9.65 -3.36
C PHE A 50 -7.85 8.51 -3.97
N LEU A 51 -8.43 7.31 -4.10
CA LEU A 51 -7.77 6.16 -4.71
C LEU A 51 -7.41 6.44 -6.18
N ALA A 52 -8.34 7.01 -6.94
CA ALA A 52 -8.07 7.39 -8.33
C ALA A 52 -6.98 8.48 -8.43
N ALA A 53 -6.90 9.41 -7.49
CA ALA A 53 -5.89 10.47 -7.47
C ALA A 53 -4.52 9.98 -6.96
N SER A 54 -4.42 8.74 -6.46
CA SER A 54 -3.21 8.17 -5.85
C SER A 54 -2.32 7.47 -6.86
N SER A 55 -1.04 7.85 -6.90
CA SER A 55 -0.02 7.07 -7.58
C SER A 55 0.33 5.84 -6.75
N ILE A 56 0.44 6.03 -5.44
CA ILE A 56 0.77 5.00 -4.46
C ILE A 56 -0.27 5.06 -3.33
N VAL A 57 -0.73 3.90 -2.89
CA VAL A 57 -1.50 3.73 -1.64
C VAL A 57 -0.78 2.72 -0.77
N CYS A 58 -0.63 3.00 0.52
CA CYS A 58 0.16 2.19 1.46
C CYS A 58 -0.61 1.84 2.76
N PRO A 59 -1.71 1.08 2.72
CA PRO A 59 -2.38 0.66 3.94
C PRO A 59 -1.58 -0.42 4.69
N ASN A 60 -1.84 -0.59 5.97
CA ASN A 60 -1.60 -1.87 6.65
C ASN A 60 -2.72 -2.89 6.39
N GLU A 61 -2.58 -4.11 6.91
CA GLU A 61 -3.58 -5.19 6.75
C GLU A 61 -5.00 -4.78 7.18
N THR A 62 -5.12 -4.03 8.29
CA THR A 62 -6.43 -3.62 8.83
C THR A 62 -7.07 -2.57 7.95
N GLU A 63 -6.30 -1.58 7.52
CA GLU A 63 -6.77 -0.54 6.59
C GLU A 63 -7.10 -1.12 5.23
N ALA A 64 -6.28 -2.03 4.70
CA ALA A 64 -6.55 -2.71 3.43
C ALA A 64 -7.88 -3.46 3.47
N ALA A 65 -8.16 -4.17 4.57
CA ALA A 65 -9.43 -4.87 4.75
C ALA A 65 -10.63 -3.90 4.75
N VAL A 66 -10.50 -2.76 5.42
CA VAL A 66 -11.54 -1.72 5.47
C VAL A 66 -11.76 -1.07 4.10
N LEU A 67 -10.68 -0.70 3.41
CA LEU A 67 -10.74 0.00 2.13
C LEU A 67 -11.33 -0.86 1.01
N THR A 68 -10.93 -2.13 0.98
CA THR A 68 -11.31 -3.06 -0.08
C THR A 68 -12.62 -3.78 0.23
N GLY A 69 -12.99 -3.91 1.51
CA GLY A 69 -14.09 -4.75 1.98
C GLY A 69 -13.74 -6.25 2.01
N ILE A 70 -12.50 -6.61 1.70
CA ILE A 70 -12.02 -8.00 1.70
C ILE A 70 -11.45 -8.30 3.09
N PRO A 71 -11.94 -9.31 3.81
CA PRO A 71 -11.52 -9.58 5.18
C PRO A 71 -10.04 -9.99 5.25
N ARG A 72 -9.42 -9.73 6.41
CA ARG A 72 -8.12 -10.30 6.75
C ARG A 72 -8.27 -11.81 6.97
N TRP A 73 -7.34 -12.58 6.41
CA TRP A 73 -7.31 -14.03 6.57
C TRP A 73 -6.51 -14.44 7.80
N GLU A 74 -6.97 -15.49 8.47
CA GLU A 74 -6.20 -16.20 9.50
C GLU A 74 -5.41 -17.32 8.81
N VAL A 75 -4.18 -16.99 8.41
CA VAL A 75 -3.26 -17.91 7.74
C VAL A 75 -1.91 -17.95 8.45
N GLN A 76 -1.08 -18.95 8.12
CA GLN A 76 0.28 -19.01 8.65
C GLN A 76 1.11 -17.80 8.16
N PRO A 77 2.09 -17.32 8.95
CA PRO A 77 2.84 -16.10 8.62
C PRO A 77 3.48 -16.07 7.22
N ASP A 78 3.91 -17.23 6.73
CA ASP A 78 4.52 -17.43 5.42
C ASP A 78 3.53 -17.35 4.25
N GLN A 79 2.23 -17.52 4.52
CA GLN A 79 1.14 -17.45 3.54
C GLN A 79 0.46 -16.08 3.47
N ILE A 80 0.78 -15.18 4.42
CA ILE A 80 0.20 -13.82 4.47
C ILE A 80 0.41 -13.04 3.17
N PRO A 81 1.59 -13.06 2.50
CA PRO A 81 1.81 -12.31 1.26
C PRO A 81 0.86 -12.73 0.14
N GLU A 82 0.72 -14.04 -0.11
CA GLU A 82 -0.17 -14.60 -1.12
C GLU A 82 -1.64 -14.35 -0.78
N ALA A 83 -2.01 -14.53 0.49
CA ALA A 83 -3.36 -14.24 0.96
C ALA A 83 -3.74 -12.77 0.72
N SER A 84 -2.78 -11.84 0.77
CA SER A 84 -2.99 -10.40 0.66
C SER A 84 -3.07 -9.87 -0.79
N ILE A 85 -2.81 -10.72 -1.80
CA ILE A 85 -2.89 -10.36 -3.24
C ILE A 85 -4.24 -9.73 -3.63
N PRO A 86 -5.42 -10.24 -3.19
CA PRO A 86 -6.70 -9.66 -3.56
C PRO A 86 -6.84 -8.18 -3.21
N TRP A 87 -6.21 -7.72 -2.12
CA TRP A 87 -6.21 -6.30 -1.76
C TRP A 87 -5.49 -5.43 -2.78
N LEU A 88 -4.32 -5.86 -3.26
CA LEU A 88 -3.59 -5.14 -4.30
C LEU A 88 -4.39 -5.04 -5.59
N LEU A 89 -5.05 -6.13 -5.97
CA LEU A 89 -5.85 -6.18 -7.19
C LEU A 89 -7.10 -5.29 -7.11
N ASP A 90 -7.78 -5.25 -5.97
CA ASP A 90 -8.90 -4.34 -5.76
C ASP A 90 -8.45 -2.88 -5.82
N LEU A 91 -7.39 -2.50 -5.10
CA LEU A 91 -6.85 -1.13 -5.13
C LEU A 91 -6.41 -0.72 -6.54
N TRP A 92 -5.74 -1.62 -7.27
CA TRP A 92 -5.35 -1.39 -8.66
C TRP A 92 -6.57 -1.17 -9.57
N LYS A 93 -7.59 -2.02 -9.47
CA LYS A 93 -8.85 -1.87 -10.22
C LYS A 93 -9.58 -0.57 -9.90
N ARG A 94 -9.41 -0.03 -8.69
CA ARG A 94 -9.93 1.28 -8.27
C ARG A 94 -9.08 2.47 -8.72
N GLY A 95 -8.04 2.25 -9.51
CA GLY A 95 -7.27 3.30 -10.19
C GLY A 95 -5.94 3.68 -9.54
N VAL A 96 -5.53 2.98 -8.48
CA VAL A 96 -4.20 3.18 -7.87
C VAL A 96 -3.13 2.64 -8.81
N LYS A 97 -2.12 3.45 -9.13
CA LYS A 97 -1.07 3.05 -10.09
C LYS A 97 -0.16 1.95 -9.55
N TYR A 98 0.29 2.10 -8.29
CA TYR A 98 1.20 1.20 -7.59
C TYR A 98 0.68 0.95 -6.17
N PRO A 99 -0.30 0.05 -5.98
CA PRO A 99 -0.76 -0.29 -4.63
C PRO A 99 0.32 -1.09 -3.89
N LEU A 100 0.48 -0.80 -2.60
CA LEU A 100 1.32 -1.54 -1.67
C LEU A 100 0.52 -1.83 -0.40
N VAL A 101 0.79 -2.94 0.28
CA VAL A 101 0.21 -3.24 1.59
C VAL A 101 1.31 -3.68 2.54
N THR A 102 1.39 -3.03 3.70
CA THR A 102 2.31 -3.42 4.77
C THR A 102 1.71 -4.57 5.58
N LEU A 103 2.52 -5.59 5.86
CA LEU A 103 2.14 -6.88 6.45
C LEU A 103 2.86 -7.13 7.78
N GLY A 104 3.19 -6.06 8.51
CA GLY A 104 3.94 -6.13 9.76
C GLY A 104 5.27 -6.88 9.61
N MET A 105 5.44 -7.96 10.38
CA MET A 105 6.65 -8.79 10.34
C MET A 105 6.78 -9.60 9.05
N SER A 106 5.72 -9.78 8.28
CA SER A 106 5.78 -10.42 6.96
C SER A 106 6.28 -9.48 5.88
N GLY A 107 6.55 -8.20 6.18
CA GLY A 107 7.14 -7.24 5.26
C GLY A 107 6.10 -6.43 4.49
N VAL A 108 6.26 -6.30 3.17
CA VAL A 108 5.36 -5.53 2.31
C VAL A 108 5.13 -6.26 1.00
N ILE A 109 3.90 -6.20 0.48
CA ILE A 109 3.60 -6.60 -0.90
C ILE A 109 3.25 -5.38 -1.75
N ALA A 110 3.63 -5.40 -3.02
CA ALA A 110 3.42 -4.30 -3.93
C ALA A 110 3.13 -4.79 -5.35
N LEU A 111 2.24 -4.12 -6.06
CA LEU A 111 2.05 -4.32 -7.50
C LEU A 111 2.86 -3.27 -8.26
N LEU A 112 3.88 -3.71 -9.00
CA LEU A 112 4.82 -2.84 -9.72
C LEU A 112 4.99 -3.31 -11.18
N PRO A 113 5.60 -2.49 -12.05
CA PRO A 113 5.98 -2.93 -13.39
C PRO A 113 6.91 -4.14 -13.32
N ARG A 114 6.69 -5.13 -14.18
CA ARG A 114 7.53 -6.34 -14.26
C ARG A 114 8.98 -6.02 -14.60
N SER A 115 9.26 -4.92 -15.31
CA SER A 115 10.62 -4.46 -15.61
C SER A 115 11.47 -4.29 -14.34
N GLU A 116 10.87 -3.93 -13.20
CA GLU A 116 11.58 -3.79 -11.93
C GLU A 116 12.19 -5.11 -11.45
N SER A 117 11.66 -6.28 -11.86
CA SER A 117 12.21 -7.57 -11.44
C SER A 117 13.61 -7.84 -11.98
N THR A 118 13.97 -7.22 -13.10
CA THR A 118 15.29 -7.38 -13.72
C THR A 118 16.41 -6.72 -12.92
N LEU A 119 16.08 -5.79 -12.02
CA LEU A 119 17.01 -5.02 -11.21
C LEU A 119 17.20 -5.61 -9.80
N ILE A 120 16.49 -6.70 -9.47
CA ILE A 120 16.49 -7.25 -8.11
C ILE A 120 17.65 -8.20 -7.91
N THR A 121 18.61 -7.77 -7.09
CA THR A 121 19.69 -8.62 -6.56
C THR A 121 19.48 -8.98 -5.08
N ALA A 122 18.44 -8.44 -4.46
CA ALA A 122 18.19 -8.52 -3.02
C ALA A 122 17.49 -9.84 -2.63
N VAL A 123 18.09 -10.58 -1.69
CA VAL A 123 17.69 -11.94 -1.28
C VAL A 123 16.34 -11.98 -0.54
N ASP A 124 15.95 -10.86 0.07
CA ASP A 124 14.71 -10.67 0.80
C ASP A 124 13.52 -10.34 -0.10
N VAL A 125 13.73 -10.13 -1.40
CA VAL A 125 12.67 -9.81 -2.36
C VAL A 125 12.29 -11.04 -3.19
N ARG A 126 10.99 -11.26 -3.37
CA ARG A 126 10.41 -12.34 -4.17
C ARG A 126 9.36 -11.78 -5.11
N VAL A 127 9.24 -12.37 -6.29
CA VAL A 127 8.13 -12.09 -7.21
C VAL A 127 7.08 -13.17 -7.02
N LEU A 128 5.87 -12.79 -6.63
CA LEU A 128 4.75 -13.70 -6.45
C LEU A 128 4.01 -13.92 -7.77
N HIS A 129 3.53 -15.14 -7.96
CA HIS A 129 2.75 -15.51 -9.14
C HIS A 129 1.28 -15.11 -8.96
N CYS A 130 0.67 -14.57 -10.03
CA CYS A 130 -0.75 -14.22 -10.07
C CYS A 130 -1.24 -14.22 -11.52
N ASP A 131 -2.20 -15.07 -11.84
CA ASP A 131 -2.77 -15.22 -13.19
C ASP A 131 -3.66 -14.05 -13.64
N GLN A 132 -4.04 -13.17 -12.71
CA GLN A 132 -4.97 -12.06 -12.97
C GLN A 132 -4.26 -10.79 -13.45
N LEU A 133 -2.93 -10.82 -13.57
CA LEU A 133 -2.11 -9.67 -13.93
C LEU A 133 -1.80 -9.64 -15.42
N PRO A 134 -1.74 -8.45 -16.03
CA PRO A 134 -1.16 -8.29 -17.36
C PRO A 134 0.36 -8.56 -17.34
N ASP A 135 0.93 -8.89 -18.49
CA ASP A 135 2.34 -9.27 -18.64
C ASP A 135 3.32 -8.18 -18.19
N ASP A 136 2.94 -6.91 -18.27
CA ASP A 136 3.76 -5.77 -17.85
C ASP A 136 3.80 -5.57 -16.33
N LYS A 137 3.10 -6.38 -15.55
CA LYS A 137 3.01 -6.26 -14.07
C LYS A 137 3.45 -7.51 -13.34
N ALA A 138 3.89 -7.30 -12.11
CA ALA A 138 4.28 -8.33 -11.19
C ALA A 138 3.99 -7.91 -9.74
N ILE A 139 3.69 -8.88 -8.88
CA ILE A 139 3.57 -8.66 -7.45
C ILE A 139 4.93 -8.95 -6.81
N PHE A 140 5.43 -7.98 -6.07
CA PHE A 140 6.67 -8.08 -5.34
C PHE A 140 6.35 -8.23 -3.87
N HIS A 141 7.00 -9.19 -3.23
CA HIS A 141 7.01 -9.36 -1.79
C HIS A 141 8.42 -9.05 -1.28
N LEU A 142 8.52 -8.01 -0.45
CA LEU A 142 9.77 -7.67 0.23
C LEU A 142 9.60 -8.12 1.68
N ARG A 143 10.37 -9.13 2.09
CA ARG A 143 10.36 -9.64 3.46
C ARG A 143 10.90 -8.60 4.42
N ALA A 144 10.35 -8.54 5.63
CA ALA A 144 10.94 -7.71 6.67
C ALA A 144 12.37 -8.21 6.95
N PRO A 145 13.36 -7.31 7.01
CA PRO A 145 14.73 -7.71 7.29
C PRO A 145 14.81 -8.32 8.70
N VAL A 146 15.31 -9.55 8.78
CA VAL A 146 15.52 -10.24 10.06
C VAL A 146 16.87 -9.80 10.63
N HIS A 147 16.89 -8.66 11.32
CA HIS A 147 18.06 -8.25 12.09
C HIS A 147 18.02 -8.87 13.49
N ALA A 148 18.83 -9.92 13.70
CA ALA A 148 19.00 -10.56 15.01
C ALA A 148 19.50 -9.62 16.14
N LYS A 149 19.90 -8.38 15.79
CA LYS A 149 20.36 -7.31 16.70
C LYS A 149 19.57 -6.01 16.55
N ALA A 150 18.28 -6.07 16.21
CA ALA A 150 17.45 -4.87 16.31
C ALA A 150 17.38 -4.44 17.78
N MET A 151 18.19 -3.46 18.18
CA MET A 151 18.09 -2.82 19.49
C MET A 151 16.87 -1.90 19.45
N ASP A 152 15.87 -2.20 20.27
CA ASP A 152 14.80 -1.27 20.59
C ASP A 152 15.40 -0.11 21.41
N THR A 153 15.68 1.02 20.74
CA THR A 153 16.18 2.24 21.40
C THR A 153 15.09 3.01 22.13
N THR A 154 13.83 2.57 22.07
CA THR A 154 12.69 3.20 22.74
C THR A 154 12.59 2.82 24.22
N VAL A 155 13.35 1.81 24.67
CA VAL A 155 13.52 1.51 26.10
C VAL A 155 14.64 2.38 26.70
N GLY A 156 14.44 3.70 26.61
CA GLY A 156 15.21 4.66 27.38
C GLY A 156 14.85 4.53 28.85
N ARG A 157 15.83 4.08 29.65
CA ARG A 157 15.95 4.16 31.12
C ARG A 157 14.77 4.84 31.85
N ARG A 158 14.01 4.04 32.61
CA ARG A 158 13.30 4.54 33.79
C ARG A 158 14.30 4.88 34.90
#